data_AF-A0A7K0U537-F1
#
_entry.id   AF-A0A7K0U537-F1
#
_cell.length_a   1.000
_cell.length_b   1.000
_cell.length_c   1.000
_cell.angle_alpha   90.00
_cell.angle_beta   90.00
_cell.angle_gamma   90.00
#
_symmetry.space_group_name_H-M   'P 1'
#
loop_
_entity.id
_entity.type
_entity.pdbx_description
1 polymer ?
#
loop_
_entity_poly.entity_id
_entity_poly.type
_entity_poly.pdbx_seq_one_letter_code
_entity_poly.pdbx_strand_id
1 'polypeptide(L)'
;MAKSPQLAPENTLIRGRIARHSTGLVISAFAALVFLPILAMHPGMVVADTKSYLYLDPTRFLARAASLWDSKIGLGTLSHQTIGYLFPMGPWYWVTQRVFGIPTWISQRLWLGTIIFTAGLGVWGLAREFGIRRRGAAISMLAYAFSPYVLGYSSFYSLLLGPWAALPWWIIWTKRGLRVRGWIYPALIAVSVQLVGSLNASSLILCLLGPALWIPFAVLGRREATWRDAWSFLWRTALLTTLTSLWWLSALLIEGRFGVNILRLTESVRTVAATSTPFEIIRGLGYWFLYGGDRTGSWNDARGALTQTSLVLLATFLVPTIALAGAALIKWRTRAYFVLLVAVGLIIGVGPAPYDHPSLLSAA
;
A
#
# COMPACT_ATOMS: atom_id res chain seq x y z
N MET A 1 -52.85 -25.22 2.43
CA MET A 1 -52.11 -24.68 3.61
C MET A 1 -50.92 -23.88 3.12
N ALA A 2 -51.07 -22.56 2.96
CA ALA A 2 -49.99 -21.67 2.56
C ALA A 2 -49.10 -21.36 3.77
N LYS A 3 -47.79 -21.58 3.65
CA LYS A 3 -46.81 -21.22 4.69
C LYS A 3 -46.78 -19.69 4.82
N SER A 4 -47.23 -19.18 5.97
CA SER A 4 -47.04 -17.80 6.39
C SER A 4 -45.55 -17.44 6.43
N PRO A 5 -45.11 -16.30 5.86
CA PRO A 5 -43.72 -15.88 5.91
C PRO A 5 -43.34 -15.56 7.36
N GLN A 6 -42.32 -16.25 7.88
CA GLN A 6 -41.74 -15.95 9.20
C GLN A 6 -41.14 -14.54 9.16
N LEU A 7 -41.84 -13.58 9.74
CA LEU A 7 -41.32 -12.24 10.03
C LEU A 7 -40.11 -12.39 10.97
N ALA A 8 -38.94 -11.95 10.52
CA ALA A 8 -37.75 -11.91 11.36
C ALA A 8 -38.04 -11.09 12.63
N PRO A 9 -37.70 -11.56 13.83
CA PRO A 9 -38.09 -10.89 15.07
C PRO A 9 -37.50 -9.47 15.09
N GLU A 10 -38.34 -8.48 15.37
CA GLU A 10 -38.11 -7.03 15.31
C GLU A 10 -36.77 -6.60 15.97
N ASN A 11 -36.39 -7.29 17.05
CA ASN A 11 -35.10 -7.13 17.74
C ASN A 11 -33.87 -7.32 16.83
N THR A 12 -33.95 -8.17 15.81
CA THR A 12 -32.88 -8.45 14.85
C THR A 12 -32.70 -7.29 13.88
N LEU A 13 -33.81 -6.67 13.44
CA LEU A 13 -33.81 -5.52 12.55
C LEU A 13 -33.27 -4.28 13.28
N ILE A 14 -33.68 -4.06 14.53
CA ILE A 14 -33.19 -2.95 15.38
C ILE A 14 -31.68 -3.09 15.64
N ARG A 15 -31.21 -4.28 16.06
CA ARG A 15 -29.77 -4.54 16.24
C ARG A 15 -28.98 -4.34 14.95
N GLY A 16 -29.52 -4.75 13.80
CA GLY A 16 -28.91 -4.55 12.49
C GLY A 16 -28.84 -3.08 12.06
N ARG A 17 -29.82 -2.25 12.45
CA ARG A 17 -29.83 -0.80 12.19
C ARG A 17 -28.82 -0.06 13.08
N ILE A 18 -28.78 -0.38 14.38
CA ILE A 18 -27.83 0.18 15.34
C ILE A 18 -26.38 -0.19 14.96
N ALA A 19 -26.13 -1.44 14.56
CA ALA A 19 -24.81 -1.88 14.12
C ALA A 19 -24.33 -1.12 12.87
N ARG A 20 -25.23 -0.90 11.88
CA ARG A 20 -24.95 -0.10 10.68
C ARG A 20 -24.66 1.37 11.02
N HIS A 21 -25.49 2.00 11.83
CA HIS A 21 -25.25 3.38 12.29
C HIS A 21 -23.90 3.53 13.01
N SER A 22 -23.58 2.60 13.92
CA SER A 22 -22.31 2.64 14.65
C SER A 22 -21.09 2.44 13.75
N THR A 23 -21.24 1.74 12.62
CA THR A 23 -20.15 1.53 11.66
C THR A 23 -19.97 2.78 10.79
N GLY A 24 -21.08 3.40 10.36
CA GLY A 24 -21.05 4.68 9.65
C GLY A 24 -20.34 5.76 10.47
N LEU A 25 -20.69 5.88 11.76
CA LEU A 25 -20.03 6.83 12.67
C LEU A 25 -18.51 6.61 12.79
N VAL A 26 -18.05 5.35 12.90
CA VAL A 26 -16.60 5.06 12.97
C VAL A 26 -15.91 5.43 11.67
N ILE A 27 -16.51 5.11 10.52
CA ILE A 27 -15.94 5.44 9.20
C ILE A 27 -15.90 6.96 8.99
N SER A 28 -16.96 7.68 9.34
CA SER A 28 -17.02 9.14 9.24
C SER A 28 -16.02 9.81 10.19
N ALA A 29 -15.91 9.33 11.43
CA ALA A 29 -14.92 9.83 12.38
C ALA A 29 -13.49 9.57 11.89
N PHE A 30 -13.24 8.40 11.30
CA PHE A 30 -11.95 8.07 10.70
C PHE A 30 -11.65 8.95 9.47
N ALA A 31 -12.63 9.19 8.60
CA ALA A 31 -12.49 10.11 7.48
C ALA A 31 -12.13 11.52 7.97
N ALA A 32 -12.83 12.04 8.97
CA ALA A 32 -12.52 13.33 9.58
C ALA A 32 -11.10 13.35 10.16
N LEU A 33 -10.69 12.30 10.86
CA LEU A 33 -9.35 12.17 11.44
C LEU A 33 -8.24 12.11 10.38
N VAL A 34 -8.51 11.57 9.20
CA VAL A 34 -7.55 11.54 8.08
C VAL A 34 -7.53 12.88 7.34
N PHE A 35 -8.67 13.33 6.87
CA PHE A 35 -8.72 14.47 5.94
C PHE A 35 -8.55 15.82 6.62
N LEU A 36 -9.10 16.04 7.83
CA LEU A 36 -9.02 17.35 8.47
C LEU A 36 -7.57 17.77 8.80
N PRO A 37 -6.74 16.93 9.45
CA PRO A 37 -5.36 17.31 9.73
C PRO A 37 -4.55 17.50 8.45
N ILE A 38 -4.71 16.60 7.47
CA ILE A 38 -3.96 16.67 6.20
C ILE A 38 -4.31 17.94 5.43
N LEU A 39 -5.58 18.35 5.40
CA LEU A 39 -6.01 19.62 4.78
C LEU A 39 -5.53 20.84 5.56
N ALA A 40 -5.40 20.74 6.88
CA ALA A 40 -4.88 21.82 7.72
C ALA A 40 -3.34 21.98 7.65
N MET A 41 -2.62 20.99 7.13
CA MET A 41 -1.14 21.04 7.02
C MET A 41 -0.68 22.04 5.95
N HIS A 42 -0.07 23.14 6.41
CA HIS A 42 0.52 24.22 5.61
C HIS A 42 -0.38 24.64 4.42
N PRO A 43 -1.53 25.28 4.69
CA PRO A 43 -2.47 25.69 3.64
C PRO A 43 -1.79 26.57 2.59
N GLY A 44 -2.09 26.33 1.32
CA GLY A 44 -1.48 27.06 0.19
C GLY A 44 -0.12 26.55 -0.26
N MET A 45 0.54 25.67 0.50
CA MET A 45 1.87 25.15 0.15
C MET A 45 1.78 23.83 -0.60
N VAL A 46 2.45 23.77 -1.76
CA VAL A 46 2.60 22.56 -2.57
C VAL A 46 3.83 21.79 -2.11
N VAL A 47 3.69 20.48 -1.90
CA VAL A 47 4.80 19.60 -1.51
C VAL A 47 5.51 19.09 -2.77
N ALA A 48 6.83 18.90 -2.66
CA ALA A 48 7.68 18.33 -3.70
C ALA A 48 7.52 16.79 -3.82
N ASP A 49 6.28 16.33 -3.97
CA ASP A 49 5.96 14.91 -4.12
C ASP A 49 6.30 14.41 -5.54
N THR A 50 7.01 13.30 -5.66
CA THR A 50 7.39 12.54 -6.87
C THR A 50 7.89 13.34 -8.10
N LYS A 51 7.03 14.08 -8.81
CA LYS A 51 7.35 14.86 -10.02
C LYS A 51 6.66 16.21 -10.02
N SER A 52 7.40 17.29 -9.75
CA SER A 52 6.85 18.65 -9.73
C SER A 52 6.14 19.08 -11.02
N TYR A 53 6.61 18.60 -12.18
CA TYR A 53 5.99 18.92 -13.49
C TYR A 53 4.54 18.45 -13.61
N LEU A 54 4.19 17.36 -12.94
CA LEU A 54 2.82 16.84 -12.92
C LEU A 54 1.85 17.86 -12.30
N TYR A 55 2.30 18.61 -11.30
CA TYR A 55 1.47 19.55 -10.56
C TYR A 55 1.37 20.93 -11.23
N LEU A 56 2.38 21.30 -12.02
CA LEU A 56 2.43 22.57 -12.73
C LEU A 56 1.52 22.55 -13.97
N ASP A 57 1.56 21.46 -14.75
CA ASP A 57 0.69 21.30 -15.92
C ASP A 57 0.41 19.81 -16.18
N PRO A 58 -0.64 19.25 -15.53
CA PRO A 58 -1.00 17.85 -15.68
C PRO A 58 -1.29 17.46 -17.14
N THR A 59 -1.89 18.37 -17.90
CA THR A 59 -2.25 18.14 -19.31
C THR A 59 -1.00 17.94 -20.16
N ARG A 60 -0.06 18.88 -20.07
CA ARG A 60 1.19 18.80 -20.83
C ARG A 60 2.05 17.63 -20.37
N PHE A 61 2.04 17.34 -19.07
CA PHE A 61 2.77 16.20 -18.52
C PHE A 61 2.21 14.87 -19.06
N LEU A 62 0.89 14.65 -19.01
CA LEU A 62 0.24 13.46 -19.55
C LEU A 62 0.47 13.27 -21.05
N ALA A 63 0.39 14.36 -21.83
CA ALA A 63 0.67 14.31 -23.26
C ALA A 63 2.11 13.85 -23.58
N ARG A 64 3.07 14.20 -22.73
CA ARG A 64 4.46 13.73 -22.85
C ARG A 64 4.64 12.30 -22.36
N ALA A 65 3.99 11.95 -21.26
CA ALA A 65 4.08 10.62 -20.64
C ALA A 65 3.61 9.48 -21.56
N ALA A 66 2.83 9.80 -22.60
CA ALA A 66 2.43 8.86 -23.64
C ALA A 66 3.59 8.42 -24.57
N SER A 67 4.74 9.09 -24.52
CA SER A 67 5.96 8.73 -25.25
C SER A 67 7.06 8.31 -24.28
N LEU A 68 7.72 7.19 -24.55
CA LEU A 68 8.93 6.79 -23.81
C LEU A 68 10.15 7.61 -24.20
N TRP A 69 10.14 8.23 -25.38
CA TRP A 69 11.22 9.11 -25.82
C TRP A 69 10.93 10.56 -25.44
N ASP A 70 11.85 11.21 -24.73
CA ASP A 70 11.83 12.64 -24.46
C ASP A 70 13.00 13.34 -25.14
N SER A 71 12.70 14.10 -26.20
CA SER A 71 13.69 14.88 -26.95
C SER A 71 14.21 16.12 -26.21
N LYS A 72 13.59 16.49 -25.08
CA LYS A 72 13.89 17.73 -24.37
C LYS A 72 14.88 17.55 -23.22
N ILE A 73 15.23 16.31 -22.89
CA ILE A 73 16.17 15.99 -21.82
C ILE A 73 17.41 15.34 -22.45
N GLY A 74 18.60 15.89 -22.16
CA GLY A 74 19.87 15.27 -22.53
C GLY A 74 20.05 15.04 -24.03
N LEU A 75 19.55 15.94 -24.89
CA LEU A 75 19.52 15.81 -26.36
C LEU A 75 18.69 14.62 -26.89
N GLY A 76 17.83 14.04 -26.05
CA GLY A 76 17.07 12.85 -26.37
C GLY A 76 17.39 11.72 -25.41
N THR A 77 16.41 11.32 -24.61
CA THR A 77 16.58 10.20 -23.68
C THR A 77 15.31 9.37 -23.58
N LEU A 78 15.48 8.11 -23.22
CA LEU A 78 14.37 7.28 -22.81
C LEU A 78 13.95 7.72 -21.40
N SER A 79 12.73 8.24 -21.29
CA SER A 79 12.18 8.71 -20.03
C SER A 79 12.07 7.54 -19.04
N HIS A 80 12.48 7.77 -17.80
CA HIS A 80 12.34 6.78 -16.73
C HIS A 80 11.06 7.03 -15.93
N GLN A 81 10.27 5.98 -15.68
CA GLN A 81 9.05 5.98 -14.85
C GLN A 81 7.93 6.92 -15.31
N THR A 82 8.10 7.69 -16.39
CA THR A 82 7.15 8.76 -16.75
C THR A 82 5.82 8.19 -17.23
N ILE A 83 5.86 7.04 -17.92
CA ILE A 83 4.65 6.36 -18.36
C ILE A 83 3.74 5.95 -17.19
N GLY A 84 4.30 5.58 -16.04
CA GLY A 84 3.53 5.10 -14.89
C GLY A 84 2.59 6.15 -14.30
N TYR A 85 2.80 7.44 -14.60
CA TYR A 85 1.88 8.51 -14.18
C TYR A 85 0.64 8.63 -15.08
N LEU A 86 0.60 7.98 -16.25
CA LEU A 86 -0.60 7.98 -17.11
C LEU A 86 -1.83 7.45 -16.37
N PHE A 87 -1.64 6.56 -15.41
CA PHE A 87 -2.71 6.12 -14.52
C PHE A 87 -2.14 5.58 -13.20
N PRO A 88 -2.76 5.89 -12.04
CA PRO A 88 -3.91 6.81 -11.86
C PRO A 88 -3.52 8.23 -11.43
N MET A 89 -2.25 8.46 -11.03
CA MET A 89 -1.85 9.72 -10.41
C MET A 89 -2.01 10.92 -11.35
N GLY A 90 -1.60 10.79 -12.61
CA GLY A 90 -1.77 11.87 -13.59
C GLY A 90 -3.23 12.25 -13.82
N PRO A 91 -4.13 11.30 -14.14
CA PRO A 91 -5.56 11.57 -14.25
C PRO A 91 -6.17 12.20 -12.99
N TRP A 92 -5.74 11.83 -11.79
CA TRP A 92 -6.20 12.48 -10.56
C TRP A 92 -5.94 13.99 -10.56
N TYR A 93 -4.70 14.41 -10.85
CA TYR A 93 -4.36 15.83 -10.89
C TYR A 93 -5.00 16.55 -12.07
N TRP A 94 -5.11 15.88 -13.22
CA TRP A 94 -5.82 16.43 -14.37
C TRP A 94 -7.30 16.68 -14.04
N VAL A 95 -8.01 15.71 -13.46
CA VAL A 95 -9.42 15.87 -13.08
C VAL A 95 -9.58 16.95 -12.00
N THR A 96 -8.84 16.85 -10.89
CA THR A 96 -9.01 17.80 -9.78
C THR A 96 -8.68 19.24 -10.20
N GLN A 97 -7.61 19.47 -10.96
CA GLN A 97 -7.19 20.82 -11.33
C GLN A 97 -7.92 21.35 -12.58
N ARG A 98 -8.08 20.54 -13.64
CA ARG A 98 -8.63 21.02 -14.93
C ARG A 98 -10.14 20.92 -15.00
N VAL A 99 -10.75 19.88 -14.40
CA VAL A 99 -12.20 19.70 -14.43
C VAL A 99 -12.86 20.42 -13.27
N PHE A 100 -12.32 20.27 -12.05
CA PHE A 100 -12.92 20.85 -10.85
C PHE A 100 -12.30 22.19 -10.39
N GLY A 101 -11.19 22.62 -11.00
CA GLY A 101 -10.53 23.88 -10.61
C GLY A 101 -9.96 23.87 -9.18
N ILE A 102 -9.73 22.68 -8.60
CA ILE A 102 -9.22 22.54 -7.24
C ILE A 102 -7.75 22.97 -7.21
N PRO A 103 -7.34 23.85 -6.26
CA PRO A 103 -5.95 24.23 -6.08
C PRO A 103 -5.03 23.02 -5.87
N THR A 104 -3.84 23.06 -6.46
CA THR A 104 -2.86 21.97 -6.44
C THR A 104 -2.58 21.41 -5.05
N TRP A 105 -2.42 22.28 -4.04
CA TRP A 105 -2.15 21.84 -2.67
C TRP A 105 -3.33 21.03 -2.10
N ILE A 106 -4.58 21.42 -2.37
CA ILE A 106 -5.77 20.65 -1.97
C ILE A 106 -5.81 19.31 -2.71
N SER A 107 -5.54 19.29 -4.01
CA SER A 107 -5.46 18.03 -4.79
C SER A 107 -4.44 17.05 -4.21
N GLN A 108 -3.28 17.54 -3.75
CA GLN A 108 -2.26 16.72 -3.07
C GLN A 108 -2.74 16.18 -1.73
N ARG A 109 -3.40 17.01 -0.92
CA ARG A 109 -3.96 16.61 0.38
C ARG A 109 -5.05 15.56 0.24
N LEU A 110 -5.95 15.75 -0.72
CA LEU A 110 -7.01 14.79 -1.03
C LEU A 110 -6.45 13.48 -1.59
N TRP A 111 -5.40 13.53 -2.40
CA TRP A 111 -4.70 12.36 -2.91
C TRP A 111 -4.13 11.51 -1.77
N LEU A 112 -3.28 12.11 -0.94
CA LEU A 112 -2.65 11.45 0.20
C LEU A 112 -3.69 10.93 1.19
N GLY A 113 -4.69 11.76 1.51
CA GLY A 113 -5.80 11.38 2.39
C GLY A 113 -6.57 10.17 1.85
N THR A 114 -6.79 10.09 0.54
CA THR A 114 -7.47 8.95 -0.09
C THR A 114 -6.67 7.65 0.06
N ILE A 115 -5.35 7.69 -0.11
CA ILE A 115 -4.46 6.53 0.08
C ILE A 115 -4.54 6.04 1.52
N ILE A 116 -4.33 6.94 2.50
CA ILE A 116 -4.34 6.62 3.93
C ILE A 116 -5.72 6.09 4.38
N PHE A 117 -6.79 6.75 3.92
CA PHE A 117 -8.16 6.36 4.22
C PHE A 117 -8.47 4.96 3.66
N THR A 118 -8.08 4.68 2.41
CA THR A 118 -8.28 3.37 1.77
C THR A 118 -7.51 2.27 2.48
N ALA A 119 -6.27 2.55 2.92
CA ALA A 119 -5.46 1.64 3.71
C ALA A 119 -6.14 1.28 5.04
N GLY A 120 -6.58 2.29 5.79
CA GLY A 120 -7.27 2.11 7.06
C GLY A 120 -8.59 1.33 6.90
N LEU A 121 -9.42 1.70 5.93
CA LEU A 121 -10.66 0.97 5.64
C LEU A 121 -10.41 -0.48 5.22
N GLY A 122 -9.33 -0.73 4.47
CA GLY A 122 -8.90 -2.07 4.11
C GLY A 122 -8.59 -2.89 5.35
N VAL A 123 -7.81 -2.35 6.29
CA VAL A 123 -7.48 -3.05 7.54
C VAL A 123 -8.69 -3.23 8.43
N TRP A 124 -9.59 -2.25 8.50
CA TRP A 124 -10.88 -2.41 9.16
C TRP A 124 -11.64 -3.60 8.55
N GLY A 125 -11.83 -3.60 7.24
CA GLY A 125 -12.48 -4.68 6.51
C GLY A 125 -11.83 -6.03 6.77
N LEU A 126 -10.51 -6.09 6.75
CA LEU A 126 -9.70 -7.29 6.99
C LEU A 126 -9.92 -7.81 8.41
N ALA A 127 -9.82 -6.94 9.41
CA ALA A 127 -10.04 -7.29 10.80
C ALA A 127 -11.45 -7.85 11.02
N ARG A 128 -12.47 -7.22 10.39
CA ARG A 128 -13.86 -7.71 10.43
C ARG A 128 -14.01 -9.06 9.72
N GLU A 129 -13.35 -9.24 8.58
CA GLU A 129 -13.33 -10.48 7.80
C GLU A 129 -12.72 -11.67 8.58
N PHE A 130 -11.80 -11.39 9.51
CA PHE A 130 -11.20 -12.38 10.43
C PHE A 130 -11.91 -12.50 11.78
N GLY A 131 -13.06 -11.84 11.96
CA GLY A 131 -13.87 -11.94 13.17
C GLY A 131 -13.36 -11.11 14.35
N ILE A 132 -12.43 -10.17 14.13
CA ILE A 132 -11.96 -9.26 15.17
C ILE A 132 -13.11 -8.32 15.57
N ARG A 133 -13.29 -8.14 16.89
CA ARG A 133 -14.32 -7.26 17.46
C ARG A 133 -14.11 -5.81 16.98
N ARG A 134 -15.20 -5.05 16.92
CA ARG A 134 -15.21 -3.67 16.40
C ARG A 134 -14.11 -2.76 16.97
N ARG A 135 -13.89 -2.81 18.28
CA ARG A 135 -12.83 -2.03 18.94
C ARG A 135 -11.43 -2.42 18.45
N GLY A 136 -11.14 -3.71 18.37
CA GLY A 136 -9.88 -4.21 17.82
C GLY A 136 -9.69 -3.82 16.36
N ALA A 137 -10.74 -3.91 15.53
CA ALA A 137 -10.71 -3.45 14.15
C ALA A 137 -10.43 -1.95 14.03
N ALA A 138 -10.98 -1.12 14.93
CA ALA A 138 -10.69 0.31 14.98
C ALA A 138 -9.21 0.58 15.30
N ILE A 139 -8.69 -0.12 16.31
CA ILE A 139 -7.28 0.02 16.73
C ILE A 139 -6.36 -0.42 15.59
N SER A 140 -6.62 -1.56 14.94
CA SER A 140 -5.83 -2.03 13.80
C SER A 140 -5.87 -1.04 12.63
N MET A 141 -7.06 -0.49 12.32
CA MET A 141 -7.23 0.54 11.29
C MET A 141 -6.36 1.77 11.58
N LEU A 142 -6.43 2.31 12.80
CA LEU A 142 -5.65 3.49 13.19
C LEU A 142 -4.14 3.20 13.21
N ALA A 143 -3.73 2.06 13.77
CA ALA A 143 -2.33 1.67 13.86
C ALA A 143 -1.67 1.49 12.48
N TYR A 144 -2.42 0.97 11.51
CA TYR A 144 -1.93 0.85 10.14
C TYR A 144 -1.91 2.22 9.44
N ALA A 145 -3.06 2.90 9.38
CA ALA A 145 -3.23 4.16 8.65
C ALA A 145 -2.26 5.26 9.09
N PHE A 146 -1.95 5.33 10.39
CA PHE A 146 -1.04 6.32 10.97
C PHE A 146 0.29 5.72 11.41
N SER A 147 0.70 4.60 10.81
CA SER A 147 2.02 4.03 11.04
C SER A 147 3.12 5.01 10.59
N PRO A 148 4.29 5.01 11.25
CA PRO A 148 5.40 5.90 10.88
C PRO A 148 5.91 5.65 9.45
N TYR A 149 5.62 4.46 8.89
CA TYR A 149 5.90 4.12 7.49
C TYR A 149 5.37 5.16 6.51
N VAL A 150 4.17 5.72 6.75
CA VAL A 150 3.56 6.73 5.86
C VAL A 150 4.45 7.96 5.71
N LEU A 151 5.11 8.38 6.79
CA LEU A 151 5.96 9.59 6.82
C LEU A 151 7.24 9.43 6.01
N GLY A 152 7.68 8.19 5.75
CA GLY A 152 8.80 7.94 4.86
C GLY A 152 8.51 8.33 3.40
N TYR A 153 7.25 8.26 2.98
CA TYR A 153 6.86 8.39 1.57
C TYR A 153 5.95 9.59 1.29
N SER A 154 5.20 10.09 2.27
CA SER A 154 4.13 11.07 2.09
C SER A 154 4.56 12.38 1.43
N SER A 155 5.84 12.75 1.54
CA SER A 155 6.37 14.02 1.04
C SER A 155 7.22 13.89 -0.22
N PHE A 156 7.50 12.66 -0.69
CA PHE A 156 8.46 12.41 -1.76
C PHE A 156 7.99 11.41 -2.81
N TYR A 157 7.20 10.41 -2.42
CA TYR A 157 6.80 9.32 -3.31
C TYR A 157 5.43 8.75 -2.90
N SER A 158 4.41 9.59 -2.84
CA SER A 158 3.12 9.21 -2.22
C SER A 158 2.47 7.97 -2.86
N LEU A 159 2.60 7.77 -4.18
CA LEU A 159 2.03 6.60 -4.85
C LEU A 159 2.74 5.28 -4.48
N LEU A 160 3.97 5.30 -3.93
CA LEU A 160 4.61 4.09 -3.41
C LEU A 160 3.86 3.49 -2.21
N LEU A 161 3.00 4.29 -1.55
CA LEU A 161 2.08 3.79 -0.53
C LEU A 161 0.88 3.04 -1.13
N GLY A 162 0.71 3.04 -2.46
CA GLY A 162 -0.41 2.39 -3.14
C GLY A 162 -0.50 0.88 -2.84
N PRO A 163 0.53 0.07 -3.13
CA PRO A 163 0.50 -1.37 -2.86
C PRO A 163 0.31 -1.69 -1.38
N TRP A 164 0.90 -0.87 -0.49
CA TRP A 164 0.67 -0.93 0.94
C TRP A 164 -0.81 -0.69 1.28
N ALA A 165 -1.44 0.34 0.73
CA ALA A 165 -2.86 0.62 0.95
C ALA A 165 -3.78 -0.48 0.37
N ALA A 166 -3.38 -1.12 -0.72
CA ALA A 166 -4.14 -2.18 -1.39
C ALA A 166 -3.98 -3.56 -0.73
N LEU A 167 -2.87 -3.82 -0.05
CA LEU A 167 -2.56 -5.10 0.61
C LEU A 167 -3.73 -5.71 1.40
N PRO A 168 -4.38 -5.00 2.36
CA PRO A 168 -5.48 -5.59 3.11
C PRO A 168 -6.67 -5.97 2.22
N TRP A 169 -6.95 -5.21 1.16
CA TRP A 169 -8.01 -5.52 0.19
C TRP A 169 -7.68 -6.77 -0.62
N TRP A 170 -6.43 -6.92 -1.07
CA TRP A 170 -6.00 -8.12 -1.80
C TRP A 170 -6.11 -9.38 -0.95
N ILE A 171 -5.82 -9.31 0.34
CA ILE A 171 -6.00 -10.45 1.25
C ILE A 171 -7.49 -10.80 1.39
N ILE A 172 -8.37 -9.80 1.55
CA ILE A 172 -9.83 -10.01 1.61
C ILE A 172 -10.35 -10.65 0.33
N TRP A 173 -10.00 -10.09 -0.84
CA TRP A 173 -10.50 -10.57 -2.12
C TRP A 173 -9.93 -11.94 -2.48
N THR A 174 -8.67 -12.23 -2.14
CA THR A 174 -8.12 -13.58 -2.26
C THR A 174 -8.88 -14.56 -1.39
N LYS A 175 -9.10 -14.23 -0.11
CA LYS A 175 -9.87 -15.09 0.79
C LYS A 175 -11.28 -15.38 0.27
N ARG A 176 -11.97 -14.37 -0.25
CA ARG A 176 -13.33 -14.54 -0.80
C ARG A 176 -13.33 -15.26 -2.15
N GLY A 177 -12.37 -14.96 -3.02
CA GLY A 177 -12.21 -15.58 -4.34
C GLY A 177 -11.87 -17.05 -4.31
N LEU A 178 -11.21 -17.53 -3.24
CA LEU A 178 -10.99 -18.96 -3.00
C LEU A 178 -12.28 -19.73 -2.63
N ARG A 179 -13.32 -19.03 -2.15
CA ARG A 179 -14.60 -19.64 -1.72
C ARG A 179 -15.72 -19.45 -2.73
N VAL A 180 -15.74 -18.29 -3.38
CA VAL A 180 -16.76 -17.91 -4.34
C VAL A 180 -16.12 -17.90 -5.73
N ARG A 181 -16.44 -18.91 -6.52
CA ARG A 181 -16.00 -18.99 -7.91
C ARG A 181 -16.65 -17.87 -8.72
N GLY A 182 -15.84 -17.17 -9.49
CA GLY A 182 -16.32 -16.08 -10.33
C GLY A 182 -15.17 -15.23 -10.85
N TRP A 183 -15.52 -14.13 -11.50
CA TRP A 183 -14.56 -13.17 -12.06
C TRP A 183 -14.42 -11.91 -11.21
N ILE A 184 -15.35 -11.68 -10.27
CA ILE A 184 -15.39 -10.43 -9.50
C ILE A 184 -14.13 -10.18 -8.67
N TYR A 185 -13.67 -11.15 -7.88
CA TYR A 185 -12.48 -10.97 -7.04
C TYR A 185 -11.17 -10.91 -7.86
N PRO A 186 -10.97 -11.77 -8.88
CA PRO A 186 -9.89 -11.59 -9.84
C PRO A 186 -9.88 -10.19 -10.49
N ALA A 187 -11.05 -9.69 -10.91
CA ALA A 187 -11.17 -8.38 -11.54
C ALA A 187 -10.90 -7.24 -10.56
N LEU A 188 -11.38 -7.32 -9.32
CA LEU A 188 -11.07 -6.32 -8.29
C LEU A 188 -9.57 -6.23 -8.01
N ILE A 189 -8.88 -7.37 -7.93
CA ILE A 189 -7.41 -7.40 -7.81
C ILE A 189 -6.78 -6.75 -9.05
N ALA A 190 -7.13 -7.19 -10.26
CA ALA A 190 -6.55 -6.64 -11.49
C ALA A 190 -6.75 -5.12 -11.61
N VAL A 191 -7.96 -4.60 -11.35
CA VAL A 191 -8.24 -3.15 -11.36
C VAL A 191 -7.43 -2.43 -10.31
N SER A 192 -7.36 -2.95 -9.09
CA SER A 192 -6.59 -2.32 -8.02
C SER A 192 -5.09 -2.32 -8.30
N VAL A 193 -4.53 -3.33 -8.98
CA VAL A 193 -3.13 -3.34 -9.44
C VAL A 193 -2.87 -2.14 -10.35
N GLN A 194 -3.81 -1.80 -11.23
CA GLN A 194 -3.68 -0.62 -12.08
C GLN A 194 -3.71 0.68 -11.29
N LEU A 195 -4.49 0.72 -10.20
CA LEU A 195 -4.59 1.89 -9.33
C LEU A 195 -3.34 2.14 -8.47
N VAL A 196 -2.44 1.15 -8.33
CA VAL A 196 -1.34 1.25 -7.36
C VAL A 196 0.03 0.79 -7.87
N GLY A 197 0.09 0.10 -9.00
CA GLY A 197 1.30 -0.64 -9.42
C GLY A 197 2.17 0.07 -10.45
N SER A 198 1.67 1.09 -11.13
CA SER A 198 2.27 1.63 -12.36
C SER A 198 3.61 2.34 -12.19
N LEU A 199 3.99 2.76 -10.97
CA LEU A 199 5.28 3.43 -10.71
C LEU A 199 6.35 2.53 -10.09
N ASN A 200 5.98 1.38 -9.49
CA ASN A 200 6.95 0.53 -8.82
C ASN A 200 6.50 -0.94 -8.77
N ALA A 201 6.96 -1.71 -9.76
CA ALA A 201 6.65 -3.13 -9.86
C ALA A 201 7.20 -3.96 -8.68
N SER A 202 8.35 -3.59 -8.12
CA SER A 202 8.95 -4.33 -7.00
C SER A 202 8.06 -4.30 -5.75
N SER A 203 7.58 -3.11 -5.35
CA SER A 203 6.68 -2.93 -4.21
C SER A 203 5.36 -3.67 -4.40
N LEU A 204 4.84 -3.68 -5.63
CA LEU A 204 3.65 -4.43 -6.02
C LEU A 204 3.85 -5.93 -5.78
N ILE A 205 4.93 -6.50 -6.31
CA ILE A 205 5.27 -7.93 -6.17
C ILE A 205 5.44 -8.30 -4.70
N LEU A 206 6.17 -7.50 -3.93
CA LEU A 206 6.41 -7.73 -2.51
C LEU A 206 5.11 -7.69 -1.70
N CYS A 207 4.19 -6.76 -1.98
CA CYS A 207 2.90 -6.72 -1.32
C CYS A 207 1.99 -7.89 -1.72
N LEU A 208 2.08 -8.40 -2.96
CA LEU A 208 1.34 -9.58 -3.40
C LEU A 208 1.76 -10.87 -2.67
N LEU A 209 2.88 -10.89 -1.93
CA LEU A 209 3.21 -11.99 -1.04
C LEU A 209 2.15 -12.22 0.05
N GLY A 210 1.50 -11.16 0.53
CA GLY A 210 0.42 -11.26 1.51
C GLY A 210 -0.73 -12.17 1.08
N PRO A 211 -1.42 -11.87 -0.03
CA PRO A 211 -2.43 -12.77 -0.59
C PRO A 211 -1.84 -14.11 -1.07
N ALA A 212 -0.61 -14.14 -1.61
CA ALA A 212 0.01 -15.39 -2.04
C ALA A 212 0.20 -16.38 -0.87
N LEU A 213 0.64 -15.91 0.30
CA LEU A 213 0.78 -16.71 1.52
C LEU A 213 -0.57 -17.18 2.08
N TRP A 214 -1.65 -16.45 1.81
CA TRP A 214 -3.00 -16.85 2.24
C TRP A 214 -3.47 -18.12 1.53
N ILE A 215 -3.09 -18.32 0.27
CA ILE A 215 -3.52 -19.46 -0.54
C ILE A 215 -3.10 -20.82 0.07
N PRO A 216 -1.80 -21.12 0.29
CA PRO A 216 -1.40 -22.38 0.92
C PRO A 216 -1.90 -22.47 2.37
N PHE A 217 -2.01 -21.35 3.08
CA PHE A 217 -2.58 -21.35 4.43
C PHE A 217 -4.05 -21.79 4.42
N ALA A 218 -4.85 -21.32 3.47
CA ALA A 218 -6.26 -21.68 3.31
C ALA A 218 -6.43 -23.12 2.83
N VAL A 219 -5.59 -23.59 1.90
CA VAL A 219 -5.69 -24.93 1.31
C VAL A 219 -5.15 -26.02 2.24
N LEU A 220 -3.93 -25.85 2.76
CA LEU A 220 -3.24 -26.86 3.56
C LEU A 220 -3.53 -26.70 5.06
N GLY A 221 -3.35 -25.48 5.58
CA GLY A 221 -3.44 -25.22 7.01
C GLY A 221 -4.87 -25.25 7.53
N ARG A 222 -5.81 -24.64 6.80
CA ARG A 222 -7.21 -24.55 7.22
C ARG A 222 -8.15 -25.51 6.51
N ARG A 223 -7.74 -26.04 5.35
CA ARG A 223 -8.58 -26.87 4.47
C ARG A 223 -9.93 -26.22 4.15
N GLU A 224 -9.92 -24.89 3.99
CA GLU A 224 -11.11 -24.09 3.64
C GLU A 224 -11.29 -23.92 2.12
N ALA A 225 -10.30 -24.33 1.33
CA ALA A 225 -10.31 -24.29 -0.13
C ALA A 225 -9.53 -25.49 -0.68
N THR A 226 -9.81 -25.87 -1.92
CA THR A 226 -9.05 -26.93 -2.61
C THR A 226 -7.99 -26.33 -3.54
N TRP A 227 -7.01 -27.13 -3.96
CA TRP A 227 -6.06 -26.72 -5.02
C TRP A 227 -6.75 -26.37 -6.34
N ARG A 228 -7.91 -26.98 -6.61
CA ARG A 228 -8.73 -26.64 -7.78
C ARG A 228 -9.32 -25.23 -7.68
N ASP A 229 -9.78 -24.83 -6.50
CA ASP A 229 -10.29 -23.47 -6.26
C ASP A 229 -9.16 -22.45 -6.33
N ALA A 230 -8.00 -22.78 -5.73
CA ALA A 230 -6.80 -21.95 -5.81
C ALA A 230 -6.35 -21.75 -7.26
N TRP A 231 -6.22 -22.82 -8.04
CA TRP A 231 -5.88 -22.72 -9.46
C TRP A 231 -6.92 -21.89 -10.21
N SER A 232 -8.22 -22.17 -10.02
CA SER A 232 -9.30 -21.45 -10.68
C SER A 232 -9.28 -19.95 -10.42
N PHE A 233 -8.88 -19.54 -9.22
CA PHE A 233 -8.75 -18.13 -8.84
C PHE A 233 -7.47 -17.51 -9.41
N LEU A 234 -6.35 -18.22 -9.31
CA LEU A 234 -5.03 -17.76 -9.73
C LEU A 234 -4.96 -17.50 -11.22
N TRP A 235 -5.40 -18.44 -12.07
CA TRP A 235 -5.28 -18.27 -13.52
C TRP A 235 -6.11 -17.07 -14.00
N ARG A 236 -7.30 -16.84 -13.44
CA ARG A 236 -8.15 -15.68 -13.77
C ARG A 236 -7.52 -14.37 -13.34
N THR A 237 -6.95 -14.37 -12.13
CA THR A 237 -6.28 -13.18 -11.58
C THR A 237 -5.04 -12.85 -12.39
N ALA A 238 -4.23 -13.85 -12.73
CA ALA A 238 -3.06 -13.70 -13.59
C ALA A 238 -3.45 -13.20 -14.97
N LEU A 239 -4.45 -13.81 -15.61
CA LEU A 239 -4.93 -13.40 -16.93
C LEU A 239 -5.37 -11.92 -16.93
N LEU A 240 -6.29 -11.54 -16.03
CA LEU A 240 -6.80 -10.17 -15.98
C LEU A 240 -5.72 -9.16 -15.60
N THR A 241 -4.87 -9.48 -14.63
CA THR A 241 -3.80 -8.57 -14.19
C THR A 241 -2.79 -8.37 -15.31
N THR A 242 -2.36 -9.43 -16.00
CA THR A 242 -1.44 -9.33 -17.13
C THR A 242 -2.04 -8.51 -18.27
N LEU A 243 -3.26 -8.83 -18.71
CA LEU A 243 -3.92 -8.12 -19.81
C LEU A 243 -4.08 -6.63 -19.52
N THR A 244 -4.52 -6.29 -18.30
CA THR A 244 -4.68 -4.90 -17.90
C THR A 244 -3.32 -4.20 -17.74
N SER A 245 -2.26 -4.92 -17.36
CA SER A 245 -0.92 -4.36 -17.13
C SER A 245 -0.07 -4.21 -18.39
N LEU A 246 -0.50 -4.71 -19.55
CA LEU A 246 0.31 -4.71 -20.79
C LEU A 246 0.86 -3.32 -21.17
N TRP A 247 0.11 -2.25 -20.92
CA TRP A 247 0.52 -0.89 -21.30
C TRP A 247 1.76 -0.41 -20.54
N TRP A 248 1.89 -0.72 -19.25
CA TRP A 248 3.06 -0.31 -18.45
C TRP A 248 4.14 -1.40 -18.42
N LEU A 249 3.77 -2.68 -18.53
CA LEU A 249 4.73 -3.78 -18.67
C LEU A 249 5.57 -3.66 -19.94
N SER A 250 4.94 -3.30 -21.07
CA SER A 250 5.66 -3.09 -22.33
C SER A 250 6.69 -1.97 -22.22
N ALA A 251 6.34 -0.86 -21.58
CA ALA A 251 7.28 0.21 -21.31
C ALA A 251 8.38 -0.19 -20.34
N LEU A 252 8.07 -0.90 -19.25
CA LEU A 252 9.06 -1.40 -18.31
C LEU A 252 10.09 -2.31 -19.01
N LEU A 253 9.65 -3.14 -19.95
CA LEU A 253 10.55 -4.00 -20.74
C LEU A 253 11.46 -3.18 -21.67
N ILE A 254 10.94 -2.13 -22.30
CA ILE A 254 11.72 -1.23 -23.14
C ILE A 254 12.72 -0.43 -22.30
N GLU A 255 12.27 0.14 -21.17
CA GLU A 255 13.11 0.85 -20.19
C GLU A 255 14.22 -0.05 -19.63
N GLY A 256 13.91 -1.30 -19.30
CA GLY A 256 14.91 -2.26 -18.81
C GLY A 256 15.99 -2.61 -19.83
N ARG A 257 15.70 -2.52 -21.13
CA ARG A 257 16.65 -2.87 -22.20
C ARG A 257 17.44 -1.68 -22.73
N PHE A 258 16.80 -0.51 -22.84
CA PHE A 258 17.37 0.67 -23.51
C PHE A 258 17.51 1.89 -22.60
N GLY A 259 16.90 1.86 -21.41
CA GLY A 259 16.98 2.95 -20.45
C GLY A 259 18.32 3.02 -19.75
N VAL A 260 18.60 4.19 -19.16
CA VAL A 260 19.78 4.36 -18.31
C VAL A 260 19.61 3.53 -17.04
N ASN A 261 20.66 2.79 -16.66
CA ASN A 261 20.65 2.01 -15.43
C ASN A 261 20.82 2.92 -14.20
N ILE A 262 19.72 3.54 -13.78
CA ILE A 262 19.67 4.48 -12.65
C ILE A 262 20.04 3.79 -11.33
N LEU A 263 19.75 2.50 -11.17
CA LEU A 263 20.09 1.74 -9.96
C LEU A 263 21.59 1.73 -9.67
N ARG A 264 22.43 1.74 -10.70
CA ARG A 264 23.89 1.83 -10.54
C ARG A 264 24.36 3.22 -10.07
N LEU A 265 23.56 4.26 -10.30
CA LEU A 265 23.95 5.64 -10.07
C LEU A 265 23.41 6.20 -8.75
N THR A 266 22.17 5.85 -8.36
CA THR A 266 21.50 6.49 -7.22
C THR A 266 20.94 5.52 -6.18
N GLU A 267 20.74 4.24 -6.53
CA GLU A 267 20.04 3.26 -5.68
C GLU A 267 20.85 1.95 -5.56
N SER A 268 22.15 2.07 -5.29
CA SER A 268 23.01 0.89 -5.13
C SER A 268 22.48 -0.02 -4.02
N VAL A 269 22.63 -1.33 -4.18
CA VAL A 269 22.18 -2.31 -3.17
C VAL A 269 22.81 -2.00 -1.80
N ARG A 270 24.07 -1.57 -1.77
CA ARG A 270 24.75 -1.14 -0.55
C ARG A 270 24.04 0.03 0.12
N THR A 271 23.65 1.05 -0.65
CA THR A 271 22.94 2.24 -0.13
C THR A 271 21.55 1.88 0.40
N VAL A 272 20.80 1.08 -0.36
CA VAL A 272 19.44 0.68 0.00
C VAL A 272 19.44 -0.25 1.22
N ALA A 273 20.41 -1.16 1.31
CA ALA A 273 20.51 -2.14 2.40
C ALA A 273 21.00 -1.52 3.73
N ALA A 274 21.64 -0.35 3.70
CA ALA A 274 22.27 0.24 4.89
C ALA A 274 21.30 0.44 6.08
N THR A 275 19.99 0.56 5.82
CA THR A 275 18.96 0.80 6.83
C THR A 275 17.96 -0.35 6.95
N SER A 276 18.15 -1.44 6.21
CA SER A 276 17.30 -2.63 6.23
C SER A 276 17.55 -3.50 7.46
N THR A 277 17.69 -2.89 8.64
CA THR A 277 17.86 -3.64 9.88
C THR A 277 16.51 -4.18 10.37
N PRO A 278 16.50 -5.33 11.08
CA PRO A 278 15.26 -5.89 11.63
C PRO A 278 14.50 -4.90 12.52
N PHE A 279 15.23 -4.10 13.30
CA PHE A 279 14.66 -3.12 14.21
C PHE A 279 14.00 -1.96 13.48
N GLU A 280 14.64 -1.42 12.44
CA GLU A 280 14.08 -0.33 11.64
C GLU A 280 12.89 -0.80 10.78
N ILE A 281 12.95 -2.01 10.22
CA ILE A 281 11.83 -2.57 9.47
C ILE A 281 10.61 -2.81 10.37
N ILE A 282 10.80 -3.40 11.55
CA ILE A 282 9.67 -3.78 12.41
C ILE A 282 8.94 -2.56 13.02
N ARG A 283 9.66 -1.46 13.23
CA ARG A 283 9.08 -0.19 13.67
C ARG A 283 8.55 0.68 12.52
N GLY A 284 8.65 0.21 11.27
CA GLY A 284 8.12 0.89 10.09
C GLY A 284 9.00 2.03 9.56
N LEU A 285 10.29 2.03 9.88
CA LEU A 285 11.26 3.06 9.50
C LEU A 285 12.42 2.54 8.62
N GLY A 286 12.33 1.33 8.08
CA GLY A 286 13.38 0.72 7.26
C GLY A 286 13.66 1.40 5.91
N TYR A 287 12.97 2.48 5.56
CA TYR A 287 13.18 3.19 4.29
C TYR A 287 14.45 4.03 4.33
N TRP A 288 15.46 3.63 3.53
CA TRP A 288 16.80 4.21 3.53
C TRP A 288 16.85 5.72 3.27
N PHE A 289 15.94 6.23 2.45
CA PHE A 289 15.90 7.65 2.10
C PHE A 289 15.62 8.54 3.33
N LEU A 290 14.93 8.01 4.35
CA LEU A 290 14.71 8.70 5.63
C LEU A 290 16.03 9.09 6.31
N TYR A 291 17.09 8.30 6.08
CA TYR A 291 18.40 8.47 6.70
C TYR A 291 19.40 9.20 5.79
N GLY A 292 19.00 9.54 4.57
CA GLY A 292 19.81 10.30 3.62
C GLY A 292 19.90 11.79 3.97
N GLY A 293 20.88 12.43 3.35
CA GLY A 293 21.13 13.86 3.47
C GLY A 293 22.23 14.33 2.52
N ASP A 294 22.29 15.63 2.32
CA ASP A 294 23.31 16.30 1.53
C ASP A 294 23.82 17.56 2.26
N ARG A 295 24.54 18.44 1.54
CA ARG A 295 25.10 19.68 2.11
C ARG A 295 24.05 20.63 2.69
N THR A 296 22.79 20.49 2.30
CA THR A 296 21.67 21.34 2.75
C THR A 296 20.91 20.75 3.94
N GLY A 297 21.20 19.51 4.34
CA GLY A 297 20.60 18.85 5.50
C GLY A 297 20.07 17.46 5.18
N SER A 298 19.16 16.96 6.03
CA SER A 298 18.50 15.68 5.77
C SER A 298 17.51 15.81 4.63
N TRP A 299 17.39 14.77 3.80
CA TRP A 299 16.39 14.77 2.73
C TRP A 299 14.96 14.68 3.25
N ASN A 300 14.73 14.22 4.48
CA ASN A 300 13.39 14.13 5.07
C ASN A 300 13.36 14.83 6.43
N ASP A 301 12.59 15.92 6.52
CA ASP A 301 12.47 16.75 7.73
C ASP A 301 11.88 15.98 8.93
N ALA A 302 11.11 14.91 8.69
CA ALA A 302 10.56 14.07 9.75
C ALA A 302 11.61 13.20 10.45
N ARG A 303 12.81 13.06 9.86
CA ARG A 303 13.89 12.22 10.41
C ARG A 303 14.19 12.55 11.86
N GLY A 304 14.40 13.83 12.18
CA GLY A 304 14.74 14.27 13.55
C GLY A 304 13.66 13.86 14.56
N ALA A 305 12.38 14.14 14.23
CA ALA A 305 11.26 13.76 15.07
C ALA A 305 11.18 12.23 15.28
N LEU A 306 11.39 11.43 14.23
CA LEU A 306 11.25 9.97 14.28
C LEU A 306 12.44 9.25 14.95
N THR A 307 13.63 9.84 14.88
CA THR A 307 14.88 9.17 15.31
C THR A 307 15.51 9.76 16.56
N GLN A 308 15.13 10.99 16.96
CA GLN A 308 15.75 11.69 18.09
C GLN A 308 14.76 12.03 19.20
N THR A 309 13.45 11.99 18.94
CA THR A 309 12.46 12.25 20.00
C THR A 309 12.23 10.98 20.82
N SER A 310 12.64 10.99 22.10
CA SER A 310 12.61 9.81 22.98
C SER A 310 11.22 9.16 23.09
N LEU A 311 10.17 9.98 23.16
CA LEU A 311 8.79 9.47 23.22
C LEU A 311 8.39 8.74 21.93
N VAL A 312 8.76 9.28 20.77
CA VAL A 312 8.48 8.68 19.46
C VAL A 312 9.28 7.39 19.29
N LEU A 313 10.57 7.40 19.66
CA LEU A 313 11.39 6.20 19.71
C LEU A 313 10.73 5.11 20.55
N LEU A 314 10.40 5.42 21.82
CA LEU A 314 9.75 4.46 22.72
C LEU A 314 8.43 3.93 22.14
N ALA A 315 7.57 4.80 21.61
CA ALA A 315 6.30 4.40 21.03
C ALA A 315 6.48 3.47 19.81
N THR A 316 7.41 3.81 18.91
CA THR A 316 7.67 3.02 17.70
C THR A 316 8.30 1.66 17.98
N PHE A 317 8.96 1.46 19.13
CA PHE A 317 9.36 0.13 19.60
C PHE A 317 8.26 -0.59 20.39
N LEU A 318 7.57 0.11 21.27
CA LEU A 318 6.59 -0.49 22.18
C LEU A 318 5.39 -1.08 21.41
N VAL A 319 4.90 -0.40 20.37
CA VAL A 319 3.77 -0.87 19.55
C VAL A 319 4.05 -2.24 18.89
N PRO A 320 5.11 -2.42 18.09
CA PRO A 320 5.42 -3.73 17.51
C PRO A 320 5.76 -4.77 18.58
N THR A 321 6.44 -4.40 19.68
CA THR A 321 6.71 -5.33 20.77
C THR A 321 5.43 -5.86 21.41
N ILE A 322 4.46 -4.99 21.71
CA ILE A 322 3.14 -5.41 22.22
C ILE A 322 2.40 -6.27 21.17
N ALA A 323 2.50 -5.93 19.89
CA ALA A 323 1.87 -6.71 18.83
C ALA A 323 2.46 -8.13 18.73
N LEU A 324 3.79 -8.28 18.82
CA LEU A 324 4.47 -9.57 18.83
C LEU A 324 4.18 -10.36 20.11
N ALA A 325 4.19 -9.71 21.27
CA ALA A 325 3.82 -10.34 22.54
C ALA A 325 2.36 -10.82 22.49
N GLY A 326 1.44 -10.00 21.97
CA GLY A 326 0.06 -10.37 21.74
C GLY A 326 -0.06 -11.56 20.78
N ALA A 327 0.71 -11.57 19.69
CA ALA A 327 0.78 -12.70 18.79
C ALA A 327 1.33 -13.95 19.49
N ALA A 328 2.33 -13.84 20.37
CA ALA A 328 2.92 -14.97 21.08
C ALA A 328 1.99 -15.57 22.14
N LEU A 329 1.34 -14.71 22.92
CA LEU A 329 0.59 -15.06 24.13
C LEU A 329 -0.89 -15.37 23.86
N ILE A 330 -1.49 -14.74 22.85
CA ILE A 330 -2.92 -14.90 22.56
C ILE A 330 -3.11 -15.97 21.50
N LYS A 331 -4.10 -16.84 21.72
CA LYS A 331 -4.55 -17.81 20.72
C LYS A 331 -5.69 -17.22 19.91
N TRP A 332 -5.53 -17.15 18.58
CA TRP A 332 -6.62 -16.87 17.66
C TRP A 332 -6.49 -17.67 16.37
N ARG A 333 -7.62 -17.88 15.70
CA ARG A 333 -7.80 -18.89 14.65
C ARG A 333 -6.89 -18.71 13.43
N THR A 334 -6.40 -17.50 13.18
CA THR A 334 -5.57 -17.13 12.01
C THR A 334 -4.21 -16.54 12.38
N ARG A 335 -3.75 -16.77 13.63
CA ARG A 335 -2.46 -16.27 14.13
C ARG A 335 -1.30 -16.67 13.23
N ALA A 336 -1.21 -17.94 12.88
CA ALA A 336 -0.10 -18.48 12.08
C ALA A 336 0.07 -17.75 10.74
N TYR A 337 -1.03 -17.33 10.09
CA TYR A 337 -0.94 -16.56 8.86
C TYR A 337 -0.31 -15.18 9.04
N PHE A 338 -0.72 -14.42 10.06
CA PHE A 338 -0.16 -13.09 10.32
C PHE A 338 1.29 -13.18 10.83
N VAL A 339 1.62 -14.20 11.63
CA VAL A 339 3.01 -14.46 12.03
C VAL A 339 3.87 -14.81 10.82
N LEU A 340 3.37 -15.65 9.90
CA LEU A 340 4.06 -15.98 8.66
C LEU A 340 4.26 -14.74 7.78
N LEU A 341 3.25 -13.88 7.68
CA LEU A 341 3.34 -12.63 6.92
C LEU A 341 4.44 -11.71 7.47
N VAL A 342 4.49 -11.54 8.79
CA VAL A 342 5.55 -10.75 9.46
C VAL A 342 6.92 -11.40 9.26
N ALA A 343 7.04 -12.71 9.46
CA ALA A 343 8.30 -13.43 9.33
C ALA A 343 8.86 -13.35 7.90
N VAL A 344 8.04 -13.66 6.89
CA VAL A 344 8.44 -13.58 5.48
C VAL A 344 8.79 -12.13 5.10
N GLY A 345 7.97 -11.16 5.52
CA GLY A 345 8.25 -9.74 5.28
C GLY A 345 9.56 -9.27 5.89
N LEU A 346 9.86 -9.68 7.13
CA LEU A 346 11.12 -9.37 7.80
C LEU A 346 12.31 -10.04 7.12
N ILE A 347 12.21 -11.32 6.78
CA ILE A 347 13.29 -12.05 6.10
C ILE A 347 13.65 -11.38 4.78
N ILE A 348 12.66 -11.06 3.96
CA ILE A 348 12.87 -10.44 2.65
C ILE A 348 13.36 -8.99 2.82
N GLY A 349 12.78 -8.24 3.75
CA GLY A 349 13.17 -6.86 3.99
C GLY A 349 14.60 -6.73 4.54
N VAL A 350 15.00 -7.62 5.44
CA VAL A 350 16.33 -7.62 6.08
C VAL A 350 17.39 -8.23 5.19
N GLY A 351 17.05 -9.24 4.37
CA GLY A 351 17.99 -10.06 3.62
C GLY A 351 19.23 -9.33 3.09
N PRO A 352 19.09 -8.20 2.38
CA PRO A 352 20.22 -7.45 1.84
C PRO A 352 21.22 -6.86 2.86
N ALA A 353 20.91 -6.87 4.16
CA ALA A 353 21.66 -6.24 5.23
C ALA A 353 22.24 -7.24 6.26
N PRO A 354 23.49 -7.05 6.74
CA PRO A 354 24.49 -6.10 6.25
C PRO A 354 25.01 -6.50 4.86
N TYR A 355 25.23 -5.53 3.97
CA TYR A 355 25.65 -5.80 2.58
C TYR A 355 26.93 -6.65 2.47
N ASP A 356 27.88 -6.45 3.38
CA ASP A 356 29.16 -7.17 3.39
C ASP A 356 29.05 -8.58 4.03
N HIS A 357 27.95 -8.86 4.75
CA HIS A 357 27.65 -10.16 5.37
C HIS A 357 26.15 -10.50 5.24
N PRO A 358 25.63 -10.63 4.01
CA PRO A 358 24.20 -10.84 3.80
C PRO A 358 23.78 -12.18 4.42
N SER A 359 22.51 -12.28 4.84
CA SER A 359 21.98 -13.55 5.34
C SER A 359 22.09 -14.65 4.27
N LEU A 360 22.07 -15.93 4.68
CA LEU A 360 22.15 -17.07 3.74
C LEU A 360 21.08 -17.07 2.64
N LEU A 361 19.94 -16.39 2.85
CA LEU A 361 18.82 -16.29 1.90
C LEU A 361 18.96 -15.18 0.86
N SER A 362 19.95 -14.30 1.02
CA SER A 362 20.22 -13.12 0.16
C SER A 362 21.49 -13.25 -0.68
N ALA A 363 22.19 -14.36 -0.55
CA ALA A 363 23.39 -14.69 -1.33
C ALA A 363 23.09 -15.50 -2.62
N ALA A 364 21.80 -15.72 -2.92
CA ALA A 364 21.29 -16.33 -4.15
C ALA A 364 20.47 -15.29 -4.93
#